data_AF-A0A7L4QU91-F1
#
_entry.id   AF-A0A7L4QU91-F1
#
_cell.length_a   1.000
_cell.length_b   1.000
_cell.length_c   1.000
_cell.angle_alpha   90.00
_cell.angle_beta   90.00
_cell.angle_gamma   90.00
#
_symmetry.space_group_name_H-M   'P 1'
#
loop_
_entity.id
_entity.type
_entity.pdbx_description
1 polymer ?
#
loop_
_entity_poly.entity_id
_entity_poly.type
_entity_poly.pdbx_seq_one_letter_code
_entity_poly.pdbx_strand_id
1 'polypeptide(L)'
;MIRYPGIVAVADETGSAVELIEFFDCIGGAMWSKHHYAQSPVVRSVRNCGPTMRYLLKPGRADLDLQGSRFPAGICGATVEGSEIEISYVGIGGGGVGAASCRSFAGGVTRCRTDPAGGGRKAGSTVWLPRRQRVLIGVDDTDTPDEGATWTLTHNIARTIEDDASRYLSHTIVQLFPVPYRTKNCVSIVCEFASSEPAALVNRYRRLLERYTLSEDTGMAVFTGFNPSTLLPFGRMVKRGEVKRNLIPEVKEGSLDLILEGRGIIGAVAALPFYTAYEEALSLWTGSG
;
A
#
# COMPACT_ATOMS: atom_id res chain seq x y z
N MET A 1 14.95 -23.25 -3.34
CA MET A 1 14.04 -22.71 -2.31
C MET A 1 13.52 -21.37 -2.80
N ILE A 2 12.20 -21.20 -2.87
CA ILE A 2 11.61 -19.93 -3.34
C ILE A 2 11.84 -18.88 -2.25
N ARG A 3 12.38 -17.71 -2.63
CA ARG A 3 12.51 -16.55 -1.75
C ARG A 3 11.49 -15.52 -2.18
N TYR A 4 10.83 -14.88 -1.22
CA TYR A 4 9.93 -13.77 -1.53
C TYR A 4 10.77 -12.58 -2.01
N PRO A 5 10.39 -11.91 -3.12
CA PRO A 5 11.11 -10.72 -3.59
C PRO A 5 11.27 -9.65 -2.52
N GLY A 6 10.25 -9.45 -1.69
CA GLY A 6 10.32 -8.51 -0.58
C GLY A 6 9.17 -8.65 0.40
N ILE A 7 9.40 -8.16 1.60
CA ILE A 7 8.40 -7.98 2.65
C ILE A 7 8.54 -6.56 3.17
N VAL A 8 7.41 -5.85 3.21
CA VAL A 8 7.31 -4.48 3.72
C VAL A 8 6.20 -4.45 4.76
N ALA A 9 6.38 -3.66 5.82
CA ALA A 9 5.32 -3.45 6.80
C ALA A 9 5.13 -1.95 7.03
N VAL A 10 3.86 -1.55 7.15
CA VAL A 10 3.46 -0.23 7.63
C VAL A 10 2.71 -0.39 8.94
N ALA A 11 2.93 0.52 9.88
CA ALA A 11 2.19 0.57 11.13
C ALA A 11 1.47 1.92 11.26
N ASP A 12 0.38 1.95 12.02
CA ASP A 12 -0.18 3.20 12.50
C ASP A 12 0.74 3.85 13.55
N GLU A 13 0.42 5.10 13.90
CA GLU A 13 1.22 5.90 14.84
C GLU A 13 1.26 5.29 16.24
N THR A 14 0.15 4.69 16.67
CA THR A 14 0.02 4.06 17.99
C THR A 14 0.62 2.65 18.04
N GLY A 15 0.93 2.04 16.89
CA GLY A 15 1.38 0.65 16.81
C GLY A 15 0.25 -0.34 17.13
N SER A 16 -1.01 0.04 16.95
CA SER A 16 -2.19 -0.80 17.18
C SER A 16 -2.64 -1.58 15.94
N ALA A 17 -2.13 -1.21 14.76
CA ALA A 17 -2.40 -1.87 13.49
C ALA A 17 -1.13 -1.95 12.63
N VAL A 18 -0.95 -3.09 11.95
CA VAL A 18 0.12 -3.31 10.98
C VAL A 18 -0.49 -3.80 9.68
N GLU A 19 -0.14 -3.21 8.54
CA GLU A 19 -0.33 -3.88 7.25
C GLU A 19 1.00 -4.48 6.81
N LEU A 20 1.03 -5.80 6.69
CA LEU A 20 2.15 -6.57 6.16
C LEU A 20 1.91 -6.81 4.67
N ILE A 21 2.86 -6.38 3.84
CA ILE A 21 2.83 -6.49 2.39
C ILE A 21 3.93 -7.45 1.94
N GLU A 22 3.54 -8.64 1.48
CA GLU A 22 4.43 -9.66 0.96
C GLU A 22 4.38 -9.67 -0.57
N PHE A 23 5.52 -9.43 -1.21
CA PHE A 23 5.69 -9.60 -2.66
C PHE A 23 5.95 -11.08 -2.96
N PHE A 24 5.40 -11.59 -4.07
CA PHE A 24 5.56 -12.99 -4.42
C PHE A 24 5.74 -13.18 -5.93
N ASP A 25 6.50 -14.22 -6.29
CA ASP A 25 6.59 -14.73 -7.68
C ASP A 25 5.76 -16.02 -7.87
N CYS A 26 5.47 -16.73 -6.77
CA CYS A 26 4.69 -17.96 -6.78
C CYS A 26 3.23 -17.68 -6.39
N ILE A 27 2.39 -17.40 -7.38
CA ILE A 27 0.95 -17.11 -7.19
C ILE A 27 0.25 -18.24 -6.43
N GLY A 28 0.53 -19.51 -6.79
CA GLY A 28 -0.06 -20.66 -6.10
C GLY A 28 0.24 -20.70 -4.61
N GLY A 29 1.50 -20.47 -4.23
CA GLY A 29 1.92 -20.37 -2.82
C GLY A 29 1.32 -19.17 -2.10
N ALA A 30 1.17 -18.04 -2.79
CA ALA A 30 0.52 -16.85 -2.25
C ALA A 30 -0.97 -17.08 -1.98
N MET A 31 -1.71 -17.69 -2.92
CA MET A 31 -3.13 -17.99 -2.75
C MET A 31 -3.37 -19.04 -1.67
N TRP A 32 -2.48 -20.03 -1.55
CA TRP A 32 -2.49 -20.98 -0.45
C TRP A 32 -2.26 -20.27 0.90
N SER A 33 -1.27 -19.37 0.97
CA SER A 33 -0.98 -18.58 2.17
C SER A 33 -2.15 -17.65 2.51
N LYS A 34 -2.80 -17.03 1.52
CA LYS A 34 -4.01 -16.21 1.71
C LYS A 34 -5.10 -17.02 2.43
N HIS A 35 -5.38 -18.22 1.94
CA HIS A 35 -6.45 -19.07 2.48
C HIS A 35 -6.15 -19.53 3.92
N HIS A 36 -4.95 -20.04 4.19
CA HIS A 36 -4.63 -20.59 5.50
C HIS A 36 -4.27 -19.52 6.53
N TYR A 37 -3.49 -18.51 6.17
CA TYR A 37 -3.02 -17.52 7.16
C TYR A 37 -4.15 -16.62 7.62
N ALA A 38 -5.23 -16.47 6.84
CA ALA A 38 -6.46 -15.77 7.25
C ALA A 38 -7.08 -16.33 8.54
N GLN A 39 -6.81 -17.59 8.87
CA GLN A 39 -7.32 -18.25 10.08
C GLN A 39 -6.51 -17.88 11.34
N SER A 40 -5.38 -17.19 11.18
CA SER A 40 -4.53 -16.82 12.31
C SER A 40 -5.20 -15.74 13.17
N PRO A 41 -5.28 -15.86 14.50
CA PRO A 41 -5.98 -14.88 15.34
C PRO A 41 -5.47 -13.43 15.25
N VAL A 42 -4.19 -13.25 14.92
CA VAL A 42 -3.58 -11.93 14.74
C VAL A 42 -3.95 -11.29 13.39
N VAL A 43 -4.45 -12.05 12.42
CA VAL A 43 -4.84 -11.57 11.09
C VAL A 43 -6.29 -11.10 11.15
N ARG A 44 -6.52 -9.81 10.92
CA ARG A 44 -7.85 -9.21 10.83
C ARG A 44 -8.46 -9.38 9.44
N SER A 45 -7.66 -9.24 8.40
CA SER A 45 -8.08 -9.46 7.03
C SER A 45 -6.88 -9.74 6.14
N VAL A 46 -7.12 -10.37 5.00
CA VAL A 46 -6.11 -10.60 3.97
C VAL A 46 -6.70 -10.30 2.60
N ARG A 47 -5.92 -9.62 1.76
CA ARG A 47 -6.29 -9.37 0.36
C ARG A 47 -5.08 -9.56 -0.56
N ASN A 48 -5.36 -9.99 -1.79
CA ASN A 48 -4.37 -9.97 -2.84
C ASN A 48 -4.52 -8.67 -3.62
N CYS A 49 -3.43 -7.96 -3.83
CA CYS A 49 -3.37 -6.71 -4.61
C CYS A 49 -2.25 -6.86 -5.64
N GLY A 50 -2.61 -7.31 -6.85
CA GLY A 50 -1.66 -7.58 -7.93
C GLY A 50 -0.55 -8.55 -7.46
N PRO A 51 0.74 -8.15 -7.52
CA PRO A 51 1.86 -9.01 -7.12
C PRO A 51 2.10 -9.09 -5.60
N THR A 52 1.16 -8.56 -4.79
CA THR A 52 1.31 -8.51 -3.32
C THR A 52 0.19 -9.25 -2.59
N MET A 53 0.54 -9.85 -1.47
CA MET A 53 -0.39 -10.34 -0.46
C MET A 53 -0.33 -9.41 0.74
N ARG A 54 -1.48 -8.86 1.14
CA ARG A 54 -1.56 -7.85 2.19
C ARG A 54 -2.37 -8.36 3.35
N TYR A 55 -1.74 -8.44 4.52
CA TYR A 55 -2.36 -8.86 5.77
C TYR A 55 -2.54 -7.65 6.67
N LEU A 56 -3.77 -7.36 7.07
CA LEU A 56 -4.02 -6.44 8.18
C LEU A 56 -3.89 -7.24 9.47
N LEU A 57 -2.95 -6.85 10.31
CA LEU A 57 -2.60 -7.53 11.54
C LEU A 57 -2.99 -6.66 12.74
N LYS A 58 -3.51 -7.31 13.78
CA LYS A 58 -3.56 -6.75 15.12
C LYS A 58 -2.31 -7.23 15.88
N PRO A 59 -1.44 -6.32 16.35
CA PRO A 59 -0.28 -6.69 17.17
C PRO A 59 -0.68 -7.51 18.40
N GLY A 60 0.15 -8.50 18.70
CA GLY A 60 -0.11 -9.55 19.68
C GLY A 60 0.54 -10.85 19.25
N ARG A 61 0.42 -11.88 20.10
CA ARG A 61 0.90 -13.25 19.86
C ARG A 61 -0.24 -14.22 20.09
N ALA A 62 -0.23 -15.31 19.34
CA ALA A 62 -1.19 -16.40 19.49
C ALA A 62 -0.50 -17.74 19.20
N ASP A 63 -0.81 -18.74 20.03
CA ASP A 63 -0.48 -20.12 19.71
C ASP A 63 -1.43 -20.63 18.64
N LEU A 64 -0.86 -21.23 17.60
CA LEU A 64 -1.64 -21.78 16.48
C LEU A 64 -1.79 -23.29 16.68
N ASP A 65 -3.04 -23.75 16.78
CA ASP A 65 -3.40 -25.17 16.73
C ASP A 65 -3.30 -25.67 15.29
N LEU A 66 -2.06 -25.94 14.86
CA LEU A 66 -1.76 -26.30 13.47
C LEU A 66 -2.30 -27.69 13.13
N GLN A 67 -3.07 -27.77 12.06
CA GLN A 67 -3.69 -29.01 11.58
C GLN A 67 -3.40 -29.22 10.10
N GLY A 68 -2.91 -30.41 9.75
CA GLY A 68 -2.63 -30.79 8.37
C GLY A 68 -3.84 -30.55 7.47
N SER A 69 -3.60 -30.00 6.28
CA SER A 69 -4.61 -29.66 5.26
C SER A 69 -5.68 -28.62 5.64
N ARG A 70 -5.92 -28.34 6.93
CA ARG A 70 -6.92 -27.36 7.40
C ARG A 70 -6.29 -26.02 7.77
N PHE A 71 -5.32 -26.06 8.68
CA PHE A 71 -4.56 -24.90 9.12
C PHE A 71 -3.08 -25.26 9.35
N PRO A 72 -2.35 -25.59 8.26
CA PRO A 72 -0.99 -26.11 8.36
C PRO A 72 0.08 -25.05 8.61
N ALA A 73 -0.22 -23.76 8.43
CA ALA A 73 0.69 -22.65 8.74
C ALA A 73 -0.07 -21.33 8.89
N GLY A 74 0.53 -20.39 9.62
CA GLY A 74 -0.05 -19.07 9.87
C GLY A 74 0.94 -18.06 10.44
N ILE A 75 0.43 -16.86 10.72
CA ILE A 75 1.15 -15.77 11.40
C ILE A 75 0.82 -15.90 12.89
N CYS A 76 1.80 -16.20 13.73
CA CYS A 76 1.60 -16.40 15.17
C CYS A 76 1.93 -15.16 16.01
N GLY A 77 2.52 -14.12 15.41
CA GLY A 77 2.77 -12.88 16.14
C GLY A 77 3.07 -11.69 15.25
N ALA A 78 2.69 -10.52 15.72
CA ALA A 78 3.10 -9.22 15.20
C ALA A 78 3.38 -8.28 16.37
N THR A 79 4.47 -7.54 16.35
CA THR A 79 4.82 -6.57 17.41
C THR A 79 5.46 -5.34 16.80
N VAL A 80 5.11 -4.16 17.31
CA VAL A 80 5.69 -2.88 16.88
C VAL A 80 6.51 -2.37 18.05
N GLU A 81 7.82 -2.27 17.87
CA GLU A 81 8.76 -1.83 18.92
C GLU A 81 9.71 -0.78 18.35
N GLY A 82 9.60 0.46 18.85
CA GLY A 82 10.42 1.57 18.38
C GLY A 82 10.36 1.73 16.86
N SER A 83 11.48 1.48 16.19
CA SER A 83 11.68 1.58 14.74
C SER A 83 11.57 0.24 14.00
N GLU A 84 11.19 -0.85 14.67
CA GLU A 84 11.05 -2.17 14.07
C GLU A 84 9.61 -2.71 14.18
N ILE A 85 9.24 -3.56 13.22
CA ILE A 85 8.05 -4.40 13.22
C ILE A 85 8.52 -5.84 13.17
N GLU A 86 8.20 -6.61 14.21
CA GLU A 86 8.44 -8.05 14.30
C GLU A 86 7.23 -8.81 13.73
N ILE A 87 7.48 -9.78 12.85
CA ILE A 87 6.47 -10.72 12.37
C ILE A 87 6.95 -12.14 12.60
N SER A 88 6.12 -12.95 13.26
CA SER A 88 6.40 -14.37 13.52
C SER A 88 5.45 -15.28 12.77
N TYR A 89 6.01 -16.32 12.15
CA TYR A 89 5.32 -17.34 11.37
C TYR A 89 5.58 -18.71 11.97
N VAL A 90 4.62 -19.62 11.84
CA VAL A 90 4.80 -21.02 12.21
C VAL A 90 3.98 -21.93 11.31
N GLY A 91 4.52 -23.11 11.01
CA GLY A 91 3.85 -24.11 10.19
C GLY A 91 4.34 -25.52 10.46
N ILE A 92 3.64 -26.51 9.90
CA ILE A 92 4.00 -27.93 9.90
C ILE A 92 4.21 -28.43 8.47
N GLY A 93 5.07 -29.43 8.30
CA GLY A 93 5.35 -30.04 6.99
C GLY A 93 5.78 -29.02 5.94
N GLY A 94 5.17 -29.05 4.75
CA GLY A 94 5.45 -28.08 3.68
C GLY A 94 5.14 -26.63 4.07
N GLY A 95 4.12 -26.41 4.90
CA GLY A 95 3.80 -25.09 5.44
C GLY A 95 4.90 -24.55 6.37
N GLY A 96 5.55 -25.45 7.11
CA GLY A 96 6.71 -25.13 7.95
C GLY A 96 7.92 -24.66 7.15
N VAL A 97 8.16 -25.22 5.96
CA VAL A 97 9.23 -24.74 5.05
C VAL A 97 8.94 -23.31 4.57
N GLY A 98 7.69 -23.03 4.21
CA GLY A 98 7.26 -21.67 3.83
C GLY A 98 7.34 -20.67 4.98
N ALA A 99 6.95 -21.09 6.18
CA ALA A 99 6.97 -20.27 7.39
C ALA A 99 8.40 -19.99 7.88
N ALA A 100 9.30 -20.98 7.79
CA ALA A 100 10.66 -20.87 8.30
C ALA A 100 11.61 -20.22 7.27
N SER A 101 11.57 -20.62 6.01
CA SER A 101 12.69 -20.36 5.09
C SER A 101 12.39 -19.38 3.95
N CYS A 102 11.16 -19.33 3.43
CA CYS A 102 10.83 -18.48 2.27
C CYS A 102 10.84 -16.97 2.57
N ARG A 103 10.58 -16.59 3.83
CA ARG A 103 10.41 -15.19 4.28
C ARG A 103 11.65 -14.61 4.96
N SER A 104 12.44 -15.45 5.62
CA SER A 104 13.59 -15.03 6.44
C SER A 104 14.70 -14.28 5.69
N PHE A 105 14.76 -14.44 4.37
CA PHE A 105 15.76 -13.80 3.50
C PHE A 105 15.12 -12.98 2.38
N ALA A 106 13.87 -12.54 2.56
CA ALA A 106 13.20 -11.67 1.61
C ALA A 106 13.78 -10.25 1.67
N GLY A 107 13.71 -9.52 0.55
CA GLY A 107 14.09 -8.09 0.54
C GLY A 107 13.30 -7.29 1.59
N GLY A 108 13.96 -6.33 2.24
CA GLY A 108 13.34 -5.52 3.30
C GLY A 108 13.39 -6.12 4.72
N VAL A 109 13.76 -7.41 4.86
CA VAL A 109 14.06 -8.03 6.17
C VAL A 109 15.43 -7.57 6.64
N THR A 110 15.49 -6.98 7.84
CA THR A 110 16.74 -6.47 8.45
C THR A 110 17.46 -7.55 9.23
N ARG A 111 16.71 -8.41 9.92
CA ARG A 111 17.20 -9.59 10.64
C ARG A 111 16.11 -10.65 10.71
N CYS A 112 16.52 -11.89 10.96
CA CYS A 112 15.62 -13.02 11.11
C CYS A 112 16.13 -14.04 12.12
N ARG A 113 15.21 -14.85 12.64
CA ARG A 113 15.46 -16.06 13.42
C ARG A 113 14.63 -17.17 12.80
N THR A 114 15.21 -18.34 12.60
CA THR A 114 14.57 -19.41 11.83
C THR A 114 14.84 -20.77 12.47
N ASP A 115 13.81 -21.60 12.56
CA ASP A 115 13.96 -22.99 12.97
C ASP A 115 14.41 -23.88 11.81
N PRO A 116 15.14 -24.98 12.05
CA PRO A 116 15.39 -26.00 11.02
C PRO A 116 14.08 -26.55 10.45
N ALA A 117 13.89 -26.44 9.14
CA ALA A 117 12.66 -26.86 8.46
C ALA A 117 12.80 -28.20 7.72
N GLY A 118 11.67 -28.92 7.54
CA GLY A 118 11.57 -30.15 6.74
C GLY A 118 11.04 -31.37 7.50
N GLY A 119 10.76 -32.45 6.76
CA GLY A 119 10.44 -33.77 7.32
C GLY A 119 9.17 -33.84 8.20
N GLY A 120 8.13 -33.05 7.89
CA GLY A 120 6.88 -33.06 8.65
C GLY A 120 6.89 -32.27 9.96
N ARG A 121 8.03 -31.68 10.34
CA ARG A 121 8.22 -30.98 11.63
C ARG A 121 7.48 -29.65 11.69
N LYS A 122 7.15 -29.22 12.90
CA LYS A 122 6.77 -27.83 13.21
C LYS A 122 8.01 -26.96 13.11
N ALA A 123 7.94 -25.89 12.32
CA ALA A 123 9.03 -24.94 12.12
C ALA A 123 8.45 -23.54 11.92
N GLY A 124 9.15 -22.53 12.43
CA GLY A 124 8.78 -21.13 12.27
C GLY A 124 9.94 -20.23 11.93
N SER A 125 9.60 -18.96 11.74
CA SER A 125 10.57 -17.88 11.72
C SER A 125 10.01 -16.63 12.36
N THR A 126 10.91 -15.77 12.79
CA THR A 126 10.62 -14.39 13.14
C THR A 126 11.47 -13.50 12.24
N VAL A 127 10.85 -12.49 11.62
CA VAL A 127 11.53 -11.48 10.80
C VAL A 127 11.29 -10.10 11.38
N TRP A 128 12.28 -9.23 11.24
CA TRP A 128 12.17 -7.83 11.66
C TRP A 128 12.29 -6.91 10.44
N LEU A 129 11.38 -5.96 10.39
CA LEU A 129 11.19 -5.01 9.29
C LEU A 129 11.32 -3.60 9.85
N PRO A 130 11.85 -2.62 9.09
CA PRO A 130 11.78 -1.23 9.50
C PRO A 130 10.31 -0.80 9.64
N ARG A 131 9.99 -0.12 10.74
CA ARG A 131 8.69 0.52 10.95
C ARG A 131 8.56 1.68 9.97
N ARG A 132 7.59 1.58 9.07
CA ARG A 132 7.30 2.61 8.07
C ARG A 132 5.88 3.16 8.25
N GLN A 133 5.69 4.41 7.86
CA GLN A 133 4.38 5.02 7.71
C GLN A 133 3.91 4.84 6.26
N ARG A 134 2.58 4.72 6.09
CA ARG A 134 1.98 4.78 4.75
C ARG A 134 1.95 6.24 4.28
N VAL A 135 2.39 6.45 3.05
CA VAL A 135 2.35 7.75 2.37
C VAL A 135 1.64 7.54 1.04
N LEU A 136 0.54 8.27 0.84
CA LEU A 136 -0.23 8.27 -0.40
C LEU A 136 0.01 9.61 -1.10
N ILE A 137 0.47 9.56 -2.35
CA ILE A 137 0.75 10.73 -3.17
C ILE A 137 -0.26 10.77 -4.30
N GLY A 138 -1.22 11.69 -4.20
CA GLY A 138 -2.21 11.99 -5.23
C GLY A 138 -1.66 12.99 -6.24
N VAL A 139 -1.84 12.74 -7.52
CA VAL A 139 -1.37 13.62 -8.61
C VAL A 139 -2.40 13.67 -9.73
N ASP A 140 -2.64 14.87 -10.25
CA ASP A 140 -3.57 15.12 -11.33
C ASP A 140 -3.10 16.31 -12.19
N ASP A 141 -3.60 16.37 -13.42
CA ASP A 141 -3.46 17.51 -14.34
C ASP A 141 -2.00 17.80 -14.75
N THR A 142 -1.24 16.78 -15.15
CA THR A 142 0.19 16.93 -15.50
C THR A 142 0.46 16.97 -17.01
N ASP A 143 -0.51 16.56 -17.81
CA ASP A 143 -0.42 16.42 -19.27
C ASP A 143 -1.17 17.53 -20.01
N THR A 144 -0.87 17.66 -21.30
CA THR A 144 -1.55 18.59 -22.22
C THR A 144 -2.42 17.80 -23.20
N PRO A 145 -3.26 18.45 -24.03
CA PRO A 145 -4.01 17.74 -25.07
C PRO A 145 -3.14 16.99 -26.09
N ASP A 146 -1.89 17.43 -26.29
CA ASP A 146 -0.99 16.94 -27.34
C ASP A 146 0.10 16.00 -26.81
N GLU A 147 0.53 16.18 -25.56
CA GLU A 147 1.69 15.49 -24.99
C GLU A 147 1.50 15.11 -23.52
N GLY A 148 2.14 14.01 -23.13
CA GLY A 148 2.20 13.53 -21.75
C GLY A 148 1.10 12.53 -21.40
N ALA A 149 1.27 11.88 -20.24
CA ALA A 149 0.23 11.07 -19.62
C ALA A 149 0.47 11.02 -18.11
N THR A 150 -0.49 11.51 -17.33
CA THR A 150 -0.34 11.63 -15.87
C THR A 150 0.01 10.28 -15.21
N TRP A 151 -0.55 9.17 -15.69
CA TRP A 151 -0.27 7.85 -15.13
C TRP A 151 1.18 7.35 -15.36
N THR A 152 1.78 7.64 -16.52
CA THR A 152 3.16 7.19 -16.82
C THR A 152 4.17 8.01 -16.05
N LEU A 153 3.99 9.35 -16.01
CA LEU A 153 4.87 10.26 -15.31
C LEU A 153 4.95 9.91 -13.82
N THR A 154 3.80 9.77 -13.18
CA THR A 154 3.69 9.42 -11.75
C THR A 154 4.33 8.07 -11.44
N HIS A 155 4.06 7.04 -12.24
CA HIS A 155 4.67 5.73 -12.07
C HIS A 155 6.19 5.78 -12.22
N ASN A 156 6.70 6.47 -13.24
CA ASN A 156 8.13 6.58 -13.50
C ASN A 156 8.86 7.34 -12.40
N ILE A 157 8.28 8.44 -11.88
CA ILE A 157 8.81 9.14 -10.71
C ILE A 157 8.87 8.18 -9.52
N ALA A 158 7.77 7.48 -9.22
CA ALA A 158 7.68 6.59 -8.09
C ALA A 158 8.73 5.46 -8.14
N ARG A 159 8.92 4.85 -9.31
CA ARG A 159 9.98 3.84 -9.55
C ARG A 159 11.39 4.41 -9.43
N THR A 160 11.59 5.67 -9.84
CA THR A 160 12.92 6.31 -9.83
C THR A 160 13.38 6.64 -8.41
N ILE A 161 12.46 7.01 -7.52
CA ILE A 161 12.79 7.47 -6.17
C ILE A 161 12.65 6.39 -5.09
N GLU A 162 12.22 5.18 -5.46
CA GLU A 162 12.14 4.09 -4.49
C GLU A 162 13.54 3.75 -3.98
N ASP A 163 13.64 3.50 -2.67
CA ASP A 163 14.87 3.11 -2.00
C ASP A 163 14.52 2.26 -0.76
N ASP A 164 15.50 1.94 0.09
CA ASP A 164 15.25 1.14 1.28
C ASP A 164 14.42 1.89 2.34
N ALA A 165 14.53 3.22 2.42
CA ALA A 165 13.74 4.02 3.35
C ALA A 165 12.28 4.16 2.87
N SER A 166 12.08 4.25 1.55
CA SER A 166 10.81 4.56 0.89
C SER A 166 10.49 3.52 -0.19
N ARG A 167 9.71 2.51 0.17
CA ARG A 167 9.28 1.42 -0.73
C ARG A 167 8.02 1.81 -1.48
N TYR A 168 8.07 1.79 -2.81
CA TYR A 168 6.89 1.94 -3.65
C TYR A 168 6.05 0.65 -3.65
N LEU A 169 4.75 0.76 -3.35
CA LEU A 169 3.88 -0.39 -3.11
C LEU A 169 2.83 -0.60 -4.19
N SER A 170 2.20 0.49 -4.65
CA SER A 170 1.16 0.41 -5.65
C SER A 170 0.89 1.75 -6.33
N HIS A 171 0.20 1.64 -7.47
CA HIS A 171 -0.28 2.75 -8.29
C HIS A 171 -1.75 2.50 -8.55
N THR A 172 -2.60 3.51 -8.46
CA THR A 172 -4.01 3.38 -8.82
C THR A 172 -4.44 4.55 -9.69
N ILE A 173 -5.02 4.23 -10.84
CA ILE A 173 -5.69 5.17 -11.73
C ILE A 173 -7.14 5.32 -11.25
N VAL A 174 -7.56 6.56 -10.98
CA VAL A 174 -8.88 6.89 -10.47
C VAL A 174 -9.63 7.68 -11.53
N GLN A 175 -10.68 7.07 -12.08
CA GLN A 175 -11.59 7.69 -13.02
C GLN A 175 -12.43 8.74 -12.30
N LEU A 176 -12.34 10.00 -12.71
CA LEU A 176 -13.13 11.10 -12.15
C LEU A 176 -14.31 11.46 -13.07
N PHE A 177 -15.18 12.34 -12.57
CA PHE A 177 -16.28 12.87 -13.37
C PHE A 177 -15.75 13.63 -14.60
N PRO A 178 -16.24 13.37 -15.82
CA PRO A 178 -15.80 14.08 -17.01
C PRO A 178 -16.21 15.55 -16.94
N VAL A 179 -15.23 16.46 -17.00
CA VAL A 179 -15.46 17.91 -17.03
C VAL A 179 -15.03 18.51 -18.37
N PRO A 180 -15.66 19.61 -18.85
CA PRO A 180 -15.45 20.12 -20.21
C PRO A 180 -14.02 20.56 -20.53
N TYR A 181 -13.21 20.88 -19.52
CA TYR A 181 -11.88 21.47 -19.66
C TYR A 181 -10.72 20.46 -19.50
N ARG A 182 -10.99 19.15 -19.51
CA ARG A 182 -9.96 18.10 -19.30
C ARG A 182 -9.65 17.31 -20.57
N THR A 183 -8.50 16.63 -20.54
CA THR A 183 -8.12 15.61 -21.52
C THR A 183 -9.18 14.50 -21.57
N LYS A 184 -9.19 13.73 -22.65
CA LYS A 184 -10.27 12.79 -23.01
C LYS A 184 -10.67 11.79 -21.91
N ASN A 185 -9.79 11.48 -20.95
CA ASN A 185 -10.01 10.41 -19.97
C ASN A 185 -10.26 10.88 -18.52
N CYS A 186 -10.08 12.17 -18.17
CA CYS A 186 -10.32 12.73 -16.81
C CYS A 186 -9.95 11.78 -15.64
N VAL A 187 -8.67 11.39 -15.56
CA VAL A 187 -8.16 10.49 -14.52
C VAL A 187 -7.18 11.21 -13.60
N SER A 188 -7.24 10.87 -12.31
CA SER A 188 -6.24 11.23 -11.31
C SER A 188 -5.51 9.97 -10.83
N ILE A 189 -4.34 10.12 -10.24
CA ILE A 189 -3.47 9.03 -9.82
C ILE A 189 -3.23 9.09 -8.32
N VAL A 190 -3.17 7.93 -7.67
CA VAL A 190 -2.54 7.78 -6.34
C VAL A 190 -1.39 6.77 -6.39
N CYS A 191 -0.23 7.18 -5.91
CA CYS A 191 0.91 6.30 -5.64
C CYS A 191 0.99 6.02 -4.15
N GLU A 192 1.13 4.74 -3.77
CA GLU A 192 1.30 4.33 -2.37
C GLU A 192 2.76 3.96 -2.09
N PHE A 193 3.27 4.48 -0.98
CA PHE A 193 4.57 4.13 -0.43
C PHE A 193 4.47 3.69 1.03
N ALA A 194 5.41 2.86 1.44
CA ALA A 194 5.81 2.72 2.83
C ALA A 194 7.11 3.50 3.03
N SER A 195 7.15 4.48 3.92
CA SER A 195 8.35 5.29 4.18
C SER A 195 8.70 5.41 5.65
N SER A 196 9.98 5.26 6.00
CA SER A 196 10.54 5.72 7.28
C SER A 196 10.94 7.20 7.26
N GLU A 197 10.96 7.82 6.07
CA GLU A 197 11.29 9.24 5.87
C GLU A 197 10.25 9.93 4.95
N PRO A 198 8.98 10.10 5.39
CA PRO A 198 7.92 10.66 4.54
C PRO A 198 8.26 12.03 3.94
N ALA A 199 8.80 12.95 4.73
CA ALA A 199 9.14 14.29 4.25
C ALA A 199 10.22 14.26 3.14
N ALA A 200 11.25 13.41 3.30
CA ALA A 200 12.29 13.27 2.29
C ALA A 200 11.74 12.66 0.99
N LEU A 201 10.89 11.63 1.11
CA LEU A 201 10.17 11.04 -0.01
C LEU A 201 9.33 12.07 -0.78
N VAL A 202 8.48 12.83 -0.07
CA VAL A 202 7.60 13.85 -0.67
C VAL A 202 8.41 14.91 -1.40
N ASN A 203 9.51 15.37 -0.79
CA ASN A 203 10.39 16.35 -1.42
C ASN A 203 11.09 15.81 -2.68
N ARG A 204 11.53 14.55 -2.69
CA ARG A 204 12.09 13.90 -3.90
C ARG A 204 11.04 13.79 -5.00
N TYR A 205 9.84 13.32 -4.65
CA TYR A 205 8.73 13.17 -5.59
C TYR A 205 8.34 14.52 -6.22
N ARG A 206 8.11 15.53 -5.37
CA ARG A 206 7.76 16.90 -5.77
C ARG A 206 8.74 17.46 -6.79
N ARG A 207 10.05 17.40 -6.52
CA ARG A 207 11.07 17.96 -7.42
C ARG A 207 11.05 17.35 -8.81
N LEU A 208 10.83 16.03 -8.92
CA LEU A 208 10.73 15.39 -10.23
C LEU A 208 9.41 15.70 -10.92
N LEU A 209 8.31 15.82 -10.16
CA LEU A 209 7.02 16.21 -10.71
C LEU A 209 7.05 17.64 -11.26
N GLU A 210 7.56 18.62 -10.51
CA GLU A 210 7.73 20.00 -10.96
C GLU A 210 8.63 20.10 -12.19
N ARG A 211 9.64 19.23 -12.31
CA ARG A 211 10.56 19.22 -13.45
C ARG A 211 9.95 18.68 -14.74
N TYR A 212 9.06 17.69 -14.64
CA TYR A 212 8.61 16.90 -15.78
C TYR A 212 7.13 17.05 -16.10
N THR A 213 6.36 17.72 -15.25
CA THR A 213 4.99 18.08 -15.58
C THR A 213 4.96 19.05 -16.77
N LEU A 214 3.96 18.91 -17.62
CA LEU A 214 3.73 19.78 -18.79
C LEU A 214 2.62 20.82 -18.54
N SER A 215 2.07 20.86 -17.32
CA SER A 215 0.90 21.66 -16.97
C SER A 215 1.15 22.55 -15.74
N GLU A 216 0.81 23.83 -15.87
CA GLU A 216 0.81 24.80 -14.74
C GLU A 216 -0.30 24.52 -13.73
N ASP A 217 -1.30 23.71 -14.11
CA ASP A 217 -2.44 23.34 -13.29
C ASP A 217 -2.24 22.08 -12.46
N THR A 218 -1.01 21.54 -12.47
CA THR A 218 -0.64 20.32 -11.74
C THR A 218 -1.08 20.37 -10.29
N GLY A 219 -1.82 19.33 -9.89
CA GLY A 219 -2.18 19.06 -8.51
C GLY A 219 -1.29 18.00 -7.90
N MET A 220 -0.80 18.24 -6.68
CA MET A 220 -0.16 17.21 -5.86
C MET A 220 -0.65 17.33 -4.42
N ALA A 221 -1.19 16.25 -3.89
CA ALA A 221 -1.60 16.13 -2.49
C ALA A 221 -0.97 14.90 -1.86
N VAL A 222 -0.67 14.98 -0.56
CA VAL A 222 -0.07 13.88 0.18
C VAL A 222 -0.90 13.58 1.41
N PHE A 223 -1.27 12.31 1.57
CA PHE A 223 -1.78 11.80 2.84
C PHE A 223 -0.73 10.93 3.52
N THR A 224 -0.32 11.30 4.73
CA THR A 224 0.56 10.48 5.57
C THR A 224 -0.24 9.97 6.76
N GLY A 225 -0.42 8.66 6.83
CA GLY A 225 -1.27 8.05 7.86
C GLY A 225 -1.70 6.64 7.48
N PHE A 226 -2.35 5.94 8.40
CA PHE A 226 -2.72 4.54 8.17
C PHE A 226 -3.98 4.39 7.32
N ASN A 227 -5.01 5.21 7.55
CA ASN A 227 -6.31 5.06 6.89
C ASN A 227 -6.84 6.38 6.32
N PRO A 228 -6.90 6.56 4.98
CA PRO A 228 -7.40 7.78 4.35
C PRO A 228 -8.94 7.83 4.26
N SER A 229 -9.68 6.98 5.00
CA SER A 229 -11.14 6.84 4.86
C SER A 229 -11.92 8.14 5.07
N THR A 230 -11.37 9.10 5.83
CA THR A 230 -11.97 10.43 6.01
C THR A 230 -12.07 11.22 4.70
N LEU A 231 -11.26 10.90 3.69
CA LEU A 231 -11.27 11.51 2.36
C LEU A 231 -12.26 10.85 1.41
N LEU A 232 -12.78 9.66 1.72
CA LEU A 232 -13.66 8.90 0.84
C LEU A 232 -14.94 9.66 0.46
N PRO A 233 -15.64 10.38 1.37
CA PRO A 233 -16.79 11.19 1.00
C PRO A 233 -16.44 12.25 -0.06
N PHE A 234 -15.31 12.93 0.10
CA PHE A 234 -14.84 13.93 -0.86
C PHE A 234 -14.51 13.29 -2.22
N GLY A 235 -13.74 12.19 -2.22
CA GLY A 235 -13.44 11.45 -3.45
C GLY A 235 -14.69 11.01 -4.21
N ARG A 236 -15.72 10.55 -3.49
CA ARG A 236 -17.02 10.18 -4.07
C ARG A 236 -17.78 11.38 -4.65
N MET A 237 -17.72 12.55 -4.02
CA MET A 237 -18.31 13.76 -4.59
C MET A 237 -17.66 14.11 -5.93
N VAL A 238 -16.32 14.08 -6.00
CA VAL A 238 -15.57 14.40 -7.22
C VAL A 238 -15.80 13.36 -8.33
N LYS A 239 -16.00 12.08 -7.98
CA LYS A 239 -16.38 11.06 -8.97
C LYS A 239 -17.79 11.29 -9.55
N ARG A 240 -18.72 11.92 -8.81
CA ARG A 240 -20.12 12.14 -9.23
C ARG A 240 -20.37 13.46 -9.97
N GLY A 241 -19.48 14.44 -9.81
CA GLY A 241 -19.71 15.76 -10.36
C GLY A 241 -18.56 16.73 -10.08
N GLU A 242 -18.73 17.95 -10.57
CA GLU A 242 -17.79 19.04 -10.31
C GLU A 242 -17.90 19.53 -8.86
N VAL A 243 -16.75 19.66 -8.20
CA VAL A 243 -16.63 20.00 -6.77
C VAL A 243 -15.69 21.18 -6.63
N LYS A 244 -16.00 22.09 -5.71
CA LYS A 244 -15.14 23.25 -5.39
C LYS A 244 -14.03 22.87 -4.42
N ARG A 245 -12.87 23.50 -4.58
CA ARG A 245 -11.68 23.29 -3.73
C ARG A 245 -11.95 23.49 -2.24
N ASN A 246 -12.81 24.43 -1.85
CA ASN A 246 -13.14 24.72 -0.45
C ASN A 246 -13.89 23.59 0.27
N LEU A 247 -14.28 22.52 -0.45
CA LEU A 247 -14.90 21.33 0.12
C LEU A 247 -13.89 20.23 0.47
N ILE A 248 -12.59 20.44 0.23
CA ILE A 248 -11.53 19.55 0.73
C ILE A 248 -11.63 19.49 2.26
N PRO A 249 -11.83 18.30 2.85
CA PRO A 249 -12.03 18.18 4.28
C PRO A 249 -10.70 18.29 5.04
N GLU A 250 -10.79 18.70 6.30
CA GLU A 250 -9.71 18.46 7.26
C GLU A 250 -9.63 16.96 7.58
N VAL A 251 -8.42 16.46 7.80
CA VAL A 251 -8.19 15.09 8.26
C VAL A 251 -8.01 15.06 9.77
N LYS A 252 -8.69 14.11 10.42
CA LYS A 252 -8.61 13.92 11.89
C LYS A 252 -7.47 13.00 12.32
N GLU A 253 -7.11 12.05 11.47
CA GLU A 253 -6.07 11.06 11.71
C GLU A 253 -5.06 11.11 10.54
N GLY A 254 -3.77 11.19 10.86
CA GLY A 254 -2.72 11.46 9.88
C GLY A 254 -2.64 12.93 9.46
N SER A 255 -1.92 13.20 8.36
CA SER A 255 -1.81 14.52 7.74
C SER A 255 -2.30 14.50 6.30
N LEU A 256 -2.88 15.62 5.86
CA LEU A 256 -3.17 15.90 4.46
C LEU A 256 -2.46 17.20 4.09
N ASP A 257 -1.47 17.10 3.22
CA ASP A 257 -0.66 18.22 2.76
C ASP A 257 -0.98 18.52 1.29
N LEU A 258 -1.37 19.76 0.99
CA LEU A 258 -1.55 20.25 -0.38
C LEU A 258 -0.21 20.84 -0.84
N ILE A 259 0.44 20.21 -1.83
CA ILE A 259 1.83 20.52 -2.20
C ILE A 259 1.91 21.40 -3.45
N LEU A 260 1.20 21.00 -4.51
CA LEU A 260 1.05 21.77 -5.75
C LEU A 260 -0.44 22.05 -5.92
N GLU A 261 -0.81 23.31 -5.87
CA GLU A 261 -2.21 23.72 -5.69
C GLU A 261 -2.89 24.23 -6.96
N GLY A 262 -2.44 23.77 -8.13
CA GLY A 262 -3.12 24.01 -9.40
C GLY A 262 -4.52 23.36 -9.42
N ARG A 263 -5.27 23.51 -10.53
CA ARG A 263 -6.64 22.97 -10.65
C ARG A 263 -6.71 21.45 -10.37
N GLY A 264 -5.65 20.70 -10.67
CA GLY A 264 -5.52 19.29 -10.36
C GLY A 264 -5.63 18.94 -8.87
N ILE A 265 -5.51 19.89 -7.93
CA ILE A 265 -5.49 19.57 -6.50
C ILE A 265 -6.77 18.85 -6.04
N ILE A 266 -7.92 19.16 -6.64
CA ILE A 266 -9.20 18.50 -6.35
C ILE A 266 -9.12 17.02 -6.71
N GLY A 267 -8.65 16.70 -7.93
CA GLY A 267 -8.49 15.33 -8.39
C GLY A 267 -7.40 14.59 -7.62
N ALA A 268 -6.29 15.25 -7.29
CA ALA A 268 -5.21 14.70 -6.49
C ALA A 268 -5.69 14.24 -5.11
N VAL A 269 -6.42 15.10 -4.37
CA VAL A 269 -7.01 14.73 -3.06
C VAL A 269 -8.08 13.63 -3.23
N ALA A 270 -8.93 13.75 -4.26
CA ALA A 270 -10.01 12.79 -4.51
C ALA A 270 -9.51 11.36 -4.77
N ALA A 271 -8.32 11.19 -5.34
CA ALA A 271 -7.75 9.89 -5.64
C ALA A 271 -7.21 9.13 -4.42
N LEU A 272 -6.72 9.85 -3.40
CA LEU A 272 -6.07 9.28 -2.20
C LEU A 272 -6.86 8.13 -1.55
N PRO A 273 -8.17 8.25 -1.23
CA PRO A 273 -8.91 7.19 -0.55
C PRO A 273 -9.13 5.93 -1.39
N PHE A 274 -8.91 5.98 -2.71
CA PHE A 274 -9.11 4.85 -3.63
C PHE A 274 -7.84 4.02 -3.85
N TYR A 275 -6.75 4.26 -3.11
CA TYR A 275 -5.53 3.46 -3.22
C TYR A 275 -5.84 1.95 -3.09
N THR A 276 -5.41 1.15 -4.05
CA THR A 276 -5.67 -0.30 -4.15
C THR A 276 -7.14 -0.72 -4.31
N ALA A 277 -8.09 0.22 -4.36
CA ALA A 277 -9.51 -0.03 -4.64
C ALA A 277 -9.78 -0.03 -6.15
N TYR A 278 -9.03 -0.82 -6.92
CA TYR A 278 -8.95 -0.74 -8.38
C TYR A 278 -10.31 -0.74 -9.10
N GLU A 279 -11.24 -1.59 -8.67
CA GLU A 279 -12.58 -1.68 -9.28
C GLU A 279 -13.40 -0.39 -9.05
N GLU A 280 -13.47 0.10 -7.80
CA GLU A 280 -14.18 1.35 -7.49
C GLU A 280 -13.46 2.57 -8.11
N ALA A 281 -12.13 2.56 -8.13
CA ALA A 281 -11.30 3.60 -8.72
C ALA A 281 -11.59 3.78 -10.21
N LEU A 282 -11.63 2.69 -10.98
CA LEU A 282 -11.85 2.69 -12.44
C LEU A 282 -13.33 2.89 -12.83
N SER A 283 -14.26 2.66 -11.91
CA SER A 283 -15.69 2.84 -12.17
C SER A 283 -16.00 4.31 -12.49
N LEU A 284 -16.60 4.56 -13.66
CA LEU A 284 -17.08 5.89 -14.05
C LEU A 284 -18.46 6.15 -13.45
N TRP A 285 -18.60 7.22 -12.67
CA TRP A 285 -19.85 7.57 -12.00
C TRP A 285 -20.52 8.73 -12.74
N THR A 286 -21.12 8.44 -13.89
CA THR A 286 -22.01 9.40 -14.56
C THR A 286 -23.35 9.40 -13.81
N GLY A 287 -23.66 10.47 -13.05
CA GLY A 287 -24.92 10.57 -12.29
C GLY A 287 -26.15 10.21 -13.13
N SER A 288 -27.18 9.55 -12.60
CA SER A 288 -27.92 9.85 -11.36
C SER A 288 -28.06 8.65 -10.41
N GLY A 289 -27.62 8.83 -9.15
CA GLY A 289 -27.86 7.90 -8.04
C GLY A 289 -27.86 8.65 -6.72
#